data_AF-A0A944DC19-F1
#
_entry.id   AF-A0A944DC19-F1
#
_cell.length_a   1.000
_cell.length_b   1.000
_cell.length_c   1.000
_cell.angle_alpha   90.00
_cell.angle_beta   90.00
_cell.angle_gamma   90.00
#
_symmetry.space_group_name_H-M   'P 1'
#
loop_
_entity.id
_entity.type
_entity.pdbx_description
1 polymer ?
#
loop_
_entity_poly.entity_id
_entity_poly.type
_entity_poly.pdbx_seq_one_letter_code
_entity_poly.pdbx_strand_id
1 'polypeptide(L)'
;MARAIDADFELLKDFLNSYTLGQVVTTAQQLATVKSAHKAFLPFLQLWAICLDEATKGSLMHFGRSIGAKDPELSHLREAISDTGSGFFCCLHGAYKPGHMALRSSIENFLRFAAGPFDNLALTTTSISGLFDIARATEPFAGGRNVHLNQLRSTYVALCKFSHSASLAHMEGIHALAHFPTFDEKAFQGWLGMARPCMSAIATLTVRGHPSLYLDAHYAAKELLDELIPQPERLLLLKGENSLSA
;
A
#
# COMPACT_ATOMS: atom_id res chain seq x y z
N MET A 1 23.74 -0.28 -39.28
CA MET A 1 22.47 -0.32 -38.53
C MET A 1 22.28 -1.66 -37.84
N ALA A 2 22.24 -2.80 -38.55
CA ALA A 2 22.18 -4.14 -37.92
C ALA A 2 23.28 -4.35 -36.86
N ARG A 3 24.55 -4.05 -37.17
CA ARG A 3 25.67 -4.18 -36.22
C ARG A 3 25.53 -3.43 -34.89
N ALA A 4 24.91 -2.24 -34.87
CA ALA A 4 24.73 -1.48 -33.64
C ALA A 4 23.58 -2.03 -32.79
N ILE A 5 22.53 -2.52 -33.46
CA ILE A 5 21.41 -3.21 -32.83
C ILE A 5 21.87 -4.54 -32.23
N ASP A 6 22.65 -5.32 -32.99
CA ASP A 6 23.20 -6.60 -32.53
C ASP A 6 24.11 -6.40 -31.32
N ALA A 7 24.98 -5.37 -31.35
CA ALA A 7 25.84 -5.04 -30.22
C ALA A 7 25.06 -4.62 -28.97
N ASP A 8 24.02 -3.79 -29.11
CA ASP A 8 23.14 -3.41 -27.99
C ASP A 8 22.34 -4.60 -27.44
N PHE A 9 21.87 -5.48 -28.33
CA PHE A 9 21.17 -6.70 -27.94
C PHE A 9 22.06 -7.65 -27.13
N GLU A 10 23.34 -7.79 -27.48
CA GLU A 10 24.29 -8.57 -26.70
C GLU A 10 24.46 -7.99 -25.29
N LEU A 11 24.53 -6.66 -25.14
CA LEU A 11 24.55 -6.00 -23.82
C LEU A 11 23.27 -6.28 -23.02
N LEU A 12 22.10 -6.24 -23.68
CA LEU A 12 20.83 -6.59 -23.05
C LEU A 12 20.80 -8.06 -22.60
N LYS A 13 21.28 -8.97 -23.45
CA LYS A 13 21.35 -10.41 -23.13
C LYS A 13 22.25 -10.65 -21.92
N ASP A 14 23.41 -10.00 -21.87
CA ASP A 14 24.33 -10.09 -20.73
C ASP A 14 23.70 -9.53 -19.47
N PHE A 15 23.01 -8.37 -19.57
CA PHE A 15 22.24 -7.81 -18.47
C PHE A 15 21.18 -8.80 -17.95
N LEU A 16 20.36 -9.39 -18.82
CA LEU A 16 19.31 -10.33 -18.43
C LEU A 16 19.88 -11.59 -17.75
N ASN A 17 21.01 -12.10 -18.23
CA ASN A 17 21.68 -13.27 -17.65
C ASN A 17 22.37 -12.98 -16.31
N SER A 18 22.77 -11.73 -16.05
CA SER A 18 23.49 -11.33 -14.84
C SER A 18 22.65 -10.54 -13.84
N TYR A 19 21.39 -10.27 -14.16
CA TYR A 19 20.50 -9.48 -13.32
C TYR A 19 20.28 -10.12 -11.95
N THR A 20 20.58 -9.37 -10.89
CA THR A 20 20.41 -9.80 -9.50
C THR A 20 20.12 -8.62 -8.59
N LEU A 21 19.31 -8.85 -7.56
CA LEU A 21 19.08 -7.89 -6.48
C LEU A 21 20.17 -7.92 -5.39
N GLY A 22 21.24 -8.71 -5.56
CA GLY A 22 22.32 -8.79 -4.57
C GLY A 22 22.93 -7.42 -4.23
N GLN A 23 22.93 -6.48 -5.20
CA GLN A 23 23.42 -5.11 -5.01
C GLN A 23 22.59 -4.27 -4.01
N VAL A 24 21.34 -4.65 -3.78
CA VAL A 24 20.37 -3.93 -2.92
C VAL A 24 20.72 -4.05 -1.42
N VAL A 25 21.57 -5.00 -1.03
CA VAL A 25 21.91 -5.28 0.37
C VAL A 25 23.42 -5.38 0.61
N THR A 26 24.22 -4.70 -0.21
CA THR A 26 25.70 -4.77 -0.14
C THR A 26 26.28 -4.00 1.03
N THR A 27 25.57 -2.97 1.51
CA THR A 27 25.98 -2.17 2.68
C THR A 27 25.04 -2.40 3.86
N ALA A 28 25.55 -2.22 5.09
CA ALA A 28 24.74 -2.29 6.30
C ALA A 28 23.57 -1.29 6.30
N GLN A 29 23.78 -0.12 5.69
CA GLN A 29 22.81 0.95 5.60
C GLN A 29 21.65 0.57 4.66
N GLN A 30 21.94 0.06 3.46
CA GLN A 30 20.93 -0.47 2.55
C GLN A 30 20.16 -1.65 3.17
N LEU A 31 20.87 -2.59 3.81
CA LEU A 31 20.25 -3.71 4.51
C LEU A 31 19.28 -3.24 5.61
N ALA A 32 19.67 -2.22 6.38
CA ALA A 32 18.80 -1.63 7.39
C ALA A 32 17.55 -1.00 6.77
N THR A 33 17.70 -0.29 5.64
CA THR A 33 16.58 0.29 4.89
C THR A 33 15.60 -0.79 4.41
N VAL A 34 16.10 -1.85 3.77
CA VAL A 34 15.26 -2.99 3.31
C VAL A 34 14.58 -3.70 4.48
N LYS A 35 15.31 -3.92 5.59
CA LYS A 35 14.75 -4.50 6.81
C LYS A 35 13.64 -3.65 7.40
N SER A 36 13.79 -2.32 7.39
CA SER A 36 12.76 -1.38 7.84
C SER A 36 11.51 -1.44 6.97
N ALA A 37 11.68 -1.56 5.65
CA ALA A 37 10.56 -1.73 4.73
C ALA A 37 9.84 -3.07 4.95
N HIS A 38 10.59 -4.17 5.10
CA HIS A 38 10.03 -5.48 5.41
C HIS A 38 9.24 -5.47 6.73
N LYS A 39 9.75 -4.82 7.77
CA LYS A 39 9.04 -4.65 9.06
C LYS A 39 7.71 -3.90 8.94
N ALA A 40 7.54 -3.04 7.93
CA ALA A 40 6.25 -2.38 7.67
C ALA A 40 5.31 -3.29 6.88
N PHE A 41 5.85 -3.98 5.88
CA PHE A 41 5.05 -4.73 4.92
C PHE A 41 4.59 -6.10 5.44
N LEU A 42 5.40 -6.79 6.25
CA LEU A 42 5.02 -8.08 6.83
C LEU A 42 3.74 -8.00 7.69
N PRO A 43 3.59 -7.03 8.62
CA PRO A 43 2.32 -6.81 9.32
C PRO A 43 1.14 -6.53 8.39
N PHE A 44 1.39 -5.87 7.26
CA PHE A 44 0.36 -5.55 6.28
C PHE A 44 -0.15 -6.81 5.55
N LEU A 45 0.75 -7.75 5.25
CA LEU A 45 0.38 -9.09 4.76
C LEU A 45 -0.33 -9.91 5.85
N GLN A 46 0.12 -9.78 7.11
CA GLN A 46 -0.54 -10.46 8.22
C GLN A 46 -1.99 -9.98 8.39
N LEU A 47 -2.25 -8.68 8.24
CA LEU A 47 -3.60 -8.13 8.24
C LEU A 47 -4.48 -8.78 7.16
N TRP A 48 -3.97 -8.94 5.93
CA TRP A 48 -4.69 -9.63 4.86
C TRP A 48 -5.09 -11.04 5.28
N ALA A 49 -4.13 -11.81 5.80
CA ALA A 49 -4.37 -13.20 6.19
C ALA A 49 -5.49 -13.32 7.23
N ILE A 50 -5.51 -12.43 8.24
CA ILE A 50 -6.57 -12.41 9.26
C ILE A 50 -7.92 -12.01 8.64
N CYS A 51 -7.95 -10.97 7.80
CA CYS A 51 -9.19 -10.54 7.15
C CYS A 51 -9.79 -11.63 6.26
N LEU A 52 -8.95 -12.33 5.50
CA LEU A 52 -9.37 -13.43 4.63
C LEU A 52 -9.95 -14.59 5.43
N ASP A 53 -9.32 -14.95 6.55
CA ASP A 53 -9.79 -16.02 7.43
C ASP A 53 -11.18 -15.66 8.02
N GLU A 54 -11.33 -14.45 8.56
CA GLU A 54 -12.63 -13.97 9.07
C GLU A 54 -13.70 -13.87 7.97
N ALA A 55 -13.34 -13.42 6.77
CA ALA A 55 -14.29 -13.37 5.64
C ALA A 55 -14.72 -14.77 5.19
N THR A 56 -13.82 -15.76 5.26
CA THR A 56 -14.11 -17.16 4.92
C THR A 56 -15.04 -17.80 5.94
N LYS A 57 -14.91 -17.41 7.21
CA LYS A 57 -15.83 -17.79 8.30
C LYS A 57 -17.17 -17.03 8.26
N GLY A 58 -17.28 -15.97 7.46
CA GLY A 58 -18.46 -15.12 7.40
C GLY A 58 -18.61 -14.18 8.59
N SER A 59 -17.51 -13.90 9.30
CA SER A 59 -17.47 -13.06 10.51
C SER A 59 -16.80 -11.71 10.30
N LEU A 60 -16.15 -11.48 9.15
CA LEU A 60 -15.53 -10.19 8.85
C LEU A 60 -16.60 -9.09 8.77
N MET A 61 -16.48 -8.12 9.67
CA MET A 61 -17.27 -6.90 9.64
C MET A 61 -16.42 -5.72 9.17
N HIS A 62 -17.08 -4.65 8.75
CA HIS A 62 -16.47 -3.35 8.53
C HIS A 62 -17.48 -2.28 8.96
N PHE A 63 -17.26 -1.72 10.15
CA PHE A 63 -18.14 -0.71 10.76
C PHE A 63 -19.62 -1.13 10.74
N GLY A 64 -19.89 -2.37 11.17
CA GLY A 64 -21.24 -2.93 11.24
C GLY A 64 -21.80 -3.51 9.94
N ARG A 65 -21.04 -3.45 8.83
CA ARG A 65 -21.40 -4.13 7.57
C ARG A 65 -20.64 -5.45 7.44
N SER A 66 -21.34 -6.54 7.14
CA SER A 66 -20.69 -7.83 6.85
C SER A 66 -20.00 -7.78 5.50
N ILE A 67 -18.79 -8.33 5.41
CA ILE A 67 -18.07 -8.51 4.14
C ILE A 67 -17.70 -9.99 4.00
N GLY A 68 -18.28 -10.65 3.01
CA GLY A 68 -18.02 -12.06 2.69
C GLY A 68 -16.79 -12.28 1.83
N ALA A 69 -16.30 -13.52 1.80
CA ALA A 69 -15.14 -13.93 1.00
C ALA A 69 -15.28 -13.69 -0.51
N LYS A 70 -16.51 -13.54 -1.02
CA LYS A 70 -16.82 -13.35 -2.45
C LYS A 70 -17.22 -11.91 -2.78
N ASP A 71 -17.25 -11.03 -1.79
CA ASP A 71 -17.71 -9.66 -1.99
C ASP A 71 -16.61 -8.85 -2.71
N PRO A 72 -16.98 -7.93 -3.62
CA PRO A 72 -16.02 -7.13 -4.38
C PRO A 72 -15.13 -6.28 -3.47
N GLU A 73 -15.63 -5.84 -2.32
CA GLU A 73 -14.89 -5.07 -1.32
C GLU A 73 -13.67 -5.84 -0.84
N LEU A 74 -13.81 -7.12 -0.51
CA LEU A 74 -12.68 -7.93 -0.05
C LEU A 74 -11.63 -8.09 -1.16
N SER A 75 -12.07 -8.19 -2.42
CA SER A 75 -11.16 -8.21 -3.57
C SER A 75 -10.38 -6.90 -3.69
N HIS A 76 -11.02 -5.77 -3.42
CA HIS A 76 -10.34 -4.48 -3.37
C HIS A 76 -9.36 -4.36 -2.20
N LEU A 77 -9.64 -4.92 -1.02
CA LEU A 77 -8.64 -4.97 0.06
C LEU A 77 -7.43 -5.81 -0.34
N ARG A 78 -7.67 -6.99 -0.94
CA ARG A 78 -6.60 -7.84 -1.47
C ARG A 78 -5.75 -7.07 -2.48
N GLU A 79 -6.40 -6.38 -3.41
CA GLU A 79 -5.71 -5.61 -4.44
C GLU A 79 -4.91 -4.47 -3.83
N ALA A 80 -5.45 -3.78 -2.82
CA ALA A 80 -4.71 -2.72 -2.12
C ALA A 80 -3.40 -3.24 -1.49
N ILE A 81 -3.44 -4.44 -0.91
CA ILE A 81 -2.27 -5.06 -0.28
C ILE A 81 -1.29 -5.57 -1.34
N SER A 82 -1.81 -6.19 -2.41
CA SER A 82 -1.04 -6.64 -3.57
C SER A 82 -0.31 -5.50 -4.28
N ASP A 83 -1.00 -4.38 -4.49
CA ASP A 83 -0.47 -3.17 -5.13
C ASP A 83 0.67 -2.54 -4.31
N THR A 84 0.53 -2.50 -2.99
CA THR A 84 1.62 -2.04 -2.11
C THR A 84 2.83 -2.98 -2.22
N GLY A 85 2.60 -4.30 -2.24
CA GLY A 85 3.66 -5.29 -2.42
C GLY A 85 4.36 -5.18 -3.77
N SER A 86 3.58 -5.02 -4.83
CA SER A 86 4.08 -4.79 -6.19
C SER A 86 4.92 -3.52 -6.23
N GLY A 87 4.48 -2.45 -5.57
CA GLY A 87 5.26 -1.22 -5.47
C GLY A 87 6.58 -1.40 -4.74
N PHE A 88 6.57 -2.13 -3.62
CA PHE A 88 7.77 -2.49 -2.88
C PHE A 88 8.76 -3.27 -3.76
N PHE A 89 8.30 -4.30 -4.47
CA PHE A 89 9.14 -5.07 -5.40
C PHE A 89 9.70 -4.20 -6.52
N CYS A 90 8.86 -3.43 -7.22
CA CYS A 90 9.32 -2.52 -8.27
C CYS A 90 10.45 -1.61 -7.78
N CYS A 91 10.32 -1.02 -6.59
CA CYS A 91 11.36 -0.15 -6.06
C CYS A 91 12.64 -0.88 -5.63
N LEU A 92 12.58 -2.14 -5.20
CA LEU A 92 13.81 -2.96 -5.01
C LEU A 92 14.55 -3.17 -6.33
N HIS A 93 13.81 -3.32 -7.42
CA HIS A 93 14.34 -3.39 -8.78
C HIS A 93 14.76 -2.03 -9.36
N GLY A 94 14.69 -0.93 -8.58
CA GLY A 94 14.98 0.43 -9.05
C GLY A 94 13.87 1.07 -9.90
N ALA A 95 12.77 0.37 -10.15
CA ALA A 95 11.65 0.86 -10.94
C ALA A 95 10.70 1.72 -10.07
N TYR A 96 11.13 2.92 -9.73
CA TYR A 96 10.42 3.79 -8.78
C TYR A 96 9.11 4.32 -9.34
N LYS A 97 9.03 4.75 -10.60
CA LYS A 97 7.77 5.25 -11.18
C LYS A 97 6.67 4.20 -11.17
N PRO A 98 6.89 2.95 -11.64
CA PRO A 98 5.93 1.86 -11.44
C PRO A 98 5.60 1.65 -9.96
N GLY A 99 6.59 1.76 -9.07
CA GLY A 99 6.36 1.64 -7.63
C GLY A 99 5.41 2.69 -7.03
N HIS A 100 5.53 3.94 -7.46
CA HIS A 100 4.61 5.02 -7.06
C HIS A 100 3.21 4.82 -7.67
N MET A 101 3.13 4.35 -8.92
CA MET A 101 1.84 4.05 -9.58
C MET A 101 1.11 2.91 -8.87
N ALA A 102 1.82 1.86 -8.46
CA ALA A 102 1.25 0.76 -7.70
C ALA A 102 0.75 1.24 -6.33
N LEU A 103 1.51 2.05 -5.59
CA LEU A 103 1.05 2.62 -4.32
C LEU A 103 -0.19 3.51 -4.50
N ARG A 104 -0.29 4.23 -5.63
CA ARG A 104 -1.50 5.00 -5.96
C ARG A 104 -2.71 4.08 -6.14
N SER A 105 -2.57 3.02 -6.93
CA SER A 105 -3.60 1.98 -7.11
C SER A 105 -4.02 1.36 -5.78
N SER A 106 -3.07 1.13 -4.87
CA SER A 106 -3.35 0.63 -3.53
C SER A 106 -4.31 1.52 -2.74
N ILE A 107 -4.08 2.84 -2.74
CA ILE A 107 -4.95 3.81 -2.08
C ILE A 107 -6.35 3.77 -2.69
N GLU A 108 -6.44 3.77 -4.02
CA GLU A 108 -7.72 3.73 -4.72
C GLU A 108 -8.51 2.45 -4.38
N ASN A 109 -7.86 1.30 -4.42
CA ASN A 109 -8.47 0.02 -4.05
C ASN A 109 -8.90 -0.01 -2.58
N PHE A 110 -8.11 0.52 -1.67
CA PHE A 110 -8.52 0.59 -0.27
C PHE A 110 -9.76 1.47 -0.06
N LEU A 111 -9.87 2.62 -0.74
CA LEU A 111 -11.06 3.45 -0.64
C LEU A 111 -12.32 2.72 -1.12
N ARG A 112 -12.21 1.87 -2.15
CA ARG A 112 -13.31 1.02 -2.61
C ARG A 112 -13.72 -0.02 -1.58
N PHE A 113 -12.74 -0.68 -0.95
CA PHE A 113 -13.01 -1.59 0.17
C PHE A 113 -13.72 -0.89 1.33
N ALA A 114 -13.22 0.28 1.74
CA ALA A 114 -13.74 0.96 2.92
C ALA A 114 -15.13 1.56 2.68
N ALA A 115 -15.32 2.26 1.56
CA ALA A 115 -16.56 2.98 1.28
C ALA A 115 -17.64 2.12 0.60
N GLY A 116 -17.25 1.06 -0.12
CA GLY A 116 -18.16 0.18 -0.87
C GLY A 116 -19.36 -0.36 -0.07
N PRO A 117 -19.17 -0.86 1.17
CA PRO A 117 -20.29 -1.35 2.00
C PRO A 117 -21.33 -0.29 2.38
N PHE A 118 -21.01 0.99 2.19
CA PHE A 118 -21.85 2.14 2.55
C PHE A 118 -22.41 2.87 1.33
N ASP A 119 -21.65 2.88 0.23
CA ASP A 119 -22.05 3.49 -1.02
C ASP A 119 -21.48 2.70 -2.21
N ASN A 120 -22.36 1.99 -2.93
CA ASN A 120 -22.00 1.20 -4.11
C ASN A 120 -21.38 2.05 -5.24
N LEU A 121 -21.57 3.37 -5.25
CA LEU A 121 -20.89 4.24 -6.20
C LEU A 121 -19.37 4.25 -6.00
N ALA A 122 -18.87 3.98 -4.79
CA ALA A 122 -17.44 3.84 -4.55
C ALA A 122 -16.82 2.70 -5.38
N LEU A 123 -17.54 1.59 -5.59
CA LEU A 123 -17.05 0.44 -6.36
C LEU A 123 -16.98 0.72 -7.86
N THR A 124 -17.82 1.62 -8.37
CA THR A 124 -18.01 1.83 -9.81
C THR A 124 -17.47 3.16 -10.32
N THR A 125 -17.20 4.12 -9.43
CA THR A 125 -16.70 5.43 -9.82
C THR A 125 -15.32 5.34 -10.49
N THR A 126 -15.21 6.01 -11.63
CA THR A 126 -13.97 6.14 -12.40
C THR A 126 -13.19 7.40 -12.03
N SER A 127 -13.87 8.37 -11.40
CA SER A 127 -13.24 9.60 -10.94
C SER A 127 -12.65 9.40 -9.55
N ILE A 128 -11.33 9.51 -9.43
CA ILE A 128 -10.67 9.34 -8.13
C ILE A 128 -10.97 10.50 -7.18
N SER A 129 -11.13 11.73 -7.68
CA SER A 129 -11.62 12.82 -6.83
C SER A 129 -13.02 12.50 -6.31
N GLY A 130 -13.90 11.97 -7.18
CA GLY A 130 -15.22 11.50 -6.78
C GLY A 130 -15.16 10.37 -5.75
N LEU A 131 -14.22 9.44 -5.87
CA LEU A 131 -14.02 8.35 -4.90
C LEU A 131 -13.64 8.89 -3.52
N PHE A 132 -12.76 9.89 -3.44
CA PHE A 132 -12.43 10.55 -2.17
C PHE A 132 -13.62 11.29 -1.56
N ASP A 133 -14.46 11.92 -2.39
CA ASP A 133 -15.62 12.66 -1.91
C ASP A 133 -16.73 11.70 -1.42
N ILE A 134 -16.94 10.57 -2.11
CA ILE A 134 -17.80 9.48 -1.63
C ILE A 134 -17.27 8.94 -0.30
N ALA A 135 -15.99 8.55 -0.25
CA ALA A 135 -15.37 8.00 0.96
C ALA A 135 -15.53 8.94 2.17
N ARG A 136 -15.34 10.25 1.98
CA ARG A 136 -15.52 11.26 3.04
C ARG A 136 -16.91 11.24 3.68
N ALA A 137 -17.94 10.86 2.94
CA ALA A 137 -19.31 10.82 3.42
C ALA A 137 -19.68 9.50 4.13
N THR A 138 -18.75 8.53 4.23
CA THR A 138 -19.01 7.20 4.77
C THR A 138 -18.46 7.02 6.20
N GLU A 139 -19.05 6.07 6.94
CA GLU A 139 -18.73 5.79 8.34
C GLU A 139 -17.23 5.53 8.64
N PRO A 140 -16.47 4.80 7.80
CA PRO A 140 -15.05 4.56 8.07
C PRO A 140 -14.23 5.84 8.25
N PHE A 141 -14.64 6.93 7.63
CA PHE A 141 -13.94 8.21 7.64
C PHE A 141 -14.66 9.31 8.43
N ALA A 142 -15.70 8.96 9.18
CA ALA A 142 -16.42 9.90 10.04
C ALA A 142 -15.60 10.32 11.27
N GLY A 143 -15.91 11.52 11.80
CA GLY A 143 -15.31 12.07 13.01
C GLY A 143 -13.78 12.11 12.98
N GLY A 144 -13.14 11.66 14.07
CA GLY A 144 -11.69 11.65 14.22
C GLY A 144 -10.94 10.79 13.18
N ARG A 145 -11.61 9.85 12.50
CA ARG A 145 -10.98 8.97 11.52
C ARG A 145 -10.71 9.66 10.17
N ASN A 146 -11.30 10.82 9.92
CA ASN A 146 -11.05 11.61 8.71
C ASN A 146 -9.57 12.01 8.54
N VAL A 147 -8.79 12.02 9.63
CA VAL A 147 -7.34 12.23 9.56
C VAL A 147 -6.65 11.22 8.64
N HIS A 148 -7.10 9.96 8.67
CA HIS A 148 -6.57 8.89 7.83
C HIS A 148 -6.94 9.09 6.35
N LEU A 149 -8.17 9.56 6.06
CA LEU A 149 -8.57 9.92 4.70
C LEU A 149 -7.71 11.05 4.14
N ASN A 150 -7.46 12.08 4.96
CA ASN A 150 -6.64 13.22 4.57
C ASN A 150 -5.18 12.80 4.32
N GLN A 151 -4.63 11.88 5.13
CA GLN A 151 -3.31 11.30 4.91
C GLN A 151 -3.22 10.51 3.60
N LEU A 152 -4.23 9.69 3.29
CA LEU A 152 -4.31 8.96 2.02
C LEU A 152 -4.44 9.92 0.83
N ARG A 153 -5.27 10.96 0.94
CA ARG A 153 -5.46 11.97 -0.10
C ARG A 153 -4.20 12.79 -0.36
N SER A 154 -3.49 13.22 0.69
CA SER A 154 -2.25 13.98 0.54
C SER A 154 -1.16 13.14 -0.12
N THR A 155 -1.03 11.87 0.27
CA THR A 155 -0.09 10.93 -0.34
C THR A 155 -0.45 10.67 -1.80
N TYR A 156 -1.73 10.42 -2.10
CA TYR A 156 -2.24 10.25 -3.46
C TYR A 156 -1.89 11.44 -4.37
N VAL A 157 -2.14 12.68 -3.90
CA VAL A 157 -1.81 13.90 -4.67
C VAL A 157 -0.31 14.01 -4.92
N ALA A 158 0.53 13.63 -3.95
CA ALA A 158 1.97 13.57 -4.16
C ALA A 158 2.36 12.52 -5.20
N LEU A 159 1.73 11.33 -5.18
CA LEU A 159 1.97 10.26 -6.16
C LEU A 159 1.56 10.63 -7.58
N CYS A 160 0.52 11.46 -7.76
CA CYS A 160 0.10 11.96 -9.07
C CYS A 160 1.22 12.71 -9.82
N LYS A 161 2.18 13.31 -9.11
CA LYS A 161 3.33 14.00 -9.72
C LYS A 161 4.22 13.07 -10.54
N PHE A 162 4.33 11.80 -10.13
CA PHE A 162 5.09 10.75 -10.84
C PHE A 162 4.32 10.17 -12.03
N SER A 163 2.99 10.19 -11.98
CA SER A 163 2.13 9.70 -13.08
C SER A 163 2.04 10.70 -14.22
N HIS A 164 1.92 11.99 -13.90
CA HIS A 164 1.76 13.07 -14.88
C HIS A 164 3.08 13.72 -15.30
N SER A 165 4.24 13.21 -14.83
CA SER A 165 5.56 13.80 -15.09
C SER A 165 5.57 15.31 -14.80
N ALA A 166 5.02 15.71 -13.66
CA ALA A 166 4.69 17.10 -13.35
C ALA A 166 5.93 18.03 -13.30
N SER A 167 7.13 17.47 -13.21
CA SER A 167 8.39 18.18 -13.43
C SER A 167 9.48 17.23 -13.95
N LEU A 168 10.59 17.79 -14.44
CA LEU A 168 11.77 17.02 -14.88
C LEU A 168 12.26 16.02 -13.82
N ALA A 169 12.15 16.36 -12.54
CA ALA A 169 12.54 15.48 -11.43
C ALA A 169 11.65 14.22 -11.29
N HIS A 170 10.49 14.19 -11.95
CA HIS A 170 9.55 13.07 -11.93
C HIS A 170 9.51 12.33 -13.29
N MET A 171 10.38 12.72 -14.24
CA MET A 171 10.57 12.03 -15.50
C MET A 171 11.70 11.01 -15.36
N GLU A 172 11.39 9.72 -15.45
CA GLU A 172 12.42 8.69 -15.58
C GLU A 172 12.97 8.71 -17.02
N GLY A 173 14.28 8.92 -17.16
CA GLY A 173 15.00 8.81 -18.43
C GLY A 173 15.63 7.43 -18.55
N ILE A 174 15.08 6.57 -19.41
CA ILE A 174 15.73 5.31 -19.80
C ILE A 174 16.48 5.58 -21.09
N HIS A 175 17.81 5.48 -21.04
CA HIS A 175 18.68 5.75 -22.19
C HIS A 175 19.13 4.48 -22.93
N ALA A 176 19.14 3.33 -22.27
CA ALA A 176 19.34 2.00 -22.88
C ALA A 176 18.73 0.90 -22.00
N LEU A 177 18.27 -0.20 -22.60
CA LEU A 177 17.64 -1.30 -21.86
C LEU A 177 18.62 -2.05 -20.95
N ALA A 178 19.91 -2.11 -21.34
CA ALA A 178 20.98 -2.66 -20.51
C ALA A 178 21.26 -1.81 -19.24
N HIS A 179 20.73 -0.58 -19.18
CA HIS A 179 20.77 0.30 -18.01
C HIS A 179 19.41 0.38 -17.32
N PHE A 180 18.65 -0.72 -17.35
CA PHE A 180 17.38 -0.81 -16.62
C PHE A 180 17.57 -0.30 -15.19
N PRO A 181 16.56 0.39 -14.61
CA PRO A 181 16.74 1.12 -13.37
C PRO A 181 17.47 0.32 -12.31
N THR A 182 18.38 0.98 -11.61
CA THR A 182 19.16 0.39 -10.53
C THR A 182 18.64 0.87 -9.19
N PHE A 183 18.89 0.08 -8.14
CA PHE A 183 18.47 0.45 -6.81
C PHE A 183 19.18 1.73 -6.34
N ASP A 184 18.37 2.74 -6.03
CA ASP A 184 18.75 3.99 -5.38
C ASP A 184 18.15 3.99 -3.96
N GLU A 185 19.01 3.93 -2.95
CA GLU A 185 18.59 3.91 -1.56
C GLU A 185 17.75 5.14 -1.18
N LYS A 186 18.10 6.33 -1.66
CA LYS A 186 17.37 7.56 -1.32
C LYS A 186 15.98 7.57 -1.96
N ALA A 187 15.88 7.15 -3.21
CA ALA A 187 14.58 7.02 -3.88
C ALA A 187 13.71 5.96 -3.19
N PHE A 188 14.30 4.84 -2.77
CA PHE A 188 13.60 3.80 -2.02
C PHE A 188 13.12 4.28 -0.65
N GLN A 189 13.96 5.00 0.10
CA GLN A 189 13.57 5.65 1.35
C GLN A 189 12.44 6.66 1.14
N GLY A 190 12.50 7.44 0.05
CA GLY A 190 11.44 8.37 -0.34
C GLY A 190 10.10 7.65 -0.56
N TRP A 191 10.10 6.59 -1.36
CA TRP A 191 8.91 5.75 -1.57
C TRP A 191 8.40 5.14 -0.26
N LEU A 192 9.29 4.60 0.58
CA LEU A 192 8.93 4.01 1.86
C LEU A 192 8.30 5.04 2.82
N GLY A 193 8.78 6.28 2.79
CA GLY A 193 8.21 7.41 3.53
C GLY A 193 6.76 7.73 3.14
N MET A 194 6.34 7.35 1.93
CA MET A 194 4.95 7.46 1.46
C MET A 194 4.15 6.17 1.76
N ALA A 195 4.75 5.00 1.52
CA ALA A 195 4.09 3.71 1.66
C ALA A 195 3.74 3.37 3.12
N ARG A 196 4.64 3.64 4.07
CA ARG A 196 4.43 3.29 5.49
C ARG A 196 3.23 4.01 6.11
N PRO A 197 3.04 5.34 5.95
CA PRO A 197 1.82 6.01 6.37
C PRO A 197 0.54 5.45 5.73
N CYS A 198 0.59 5.09 4.44
CA CYS A 198 -0.55 4.46 3.76
C CYS A 198 -0.90 3.11 4.40
N MET A 199 0.07 2.20 4.54
CA MET A 199 -0.15 0.90 5.19
C MET A 199 -0.69 1.06 6.61
N SER A 200 -0.14 2.01 7.38
CA SER A 200 -0.59 2.33 8.73
C SER A 200 -2.05 2.79 8.76
N ALA A 201 -2.44 3.71 7.85
CA ALA A 201 -3.81 4.22 7.76
C ALA A 201 -4.79 3.11 7.36
N ILE A 202 -4.43 2.31 6.34
CA ILE A 202 -5.23 1.16 5.88
C ILE A 202 -5.42 0.17 7.03
N ALA A 203 -4.33 -0.25 7.67
CA ALA A 203 -4.39 -1.21 8.77
C ALA A 203 -5.25 -0.69 9.93
N THR A 204 -5.04 0.57 10.32
CA THR A 204 -5.82 1.23 11.38
C THR A 204 -7.31 1.22 11.06
N LEU A 205 -7.71 1.68 9.87
CA LEU A 205 -9.12 1.75 9.49
C LEU A 205 -9.77 0.37 9.38
N THR A 206 -9.04 -0.63 8.89
CA THR A 206 -9.52 -2.01 8.83
C THR A 206 -9.78 -2.58 10.23
N VAL A 207 -8.83 -2.46 11.16
CA VAL A 207 -9.03 -2.96 12.54
C VAL A 207 -10.04 -2.13 13.32
N ARG A 208 -10.17 -0.82 13.04
CA ARG A 208 -11.23 0.02 13.62
C ARG A 208 -12.62 -0.43 13.14
N GLY A 209 -12.73 -0.90 11.90
CA GLY A 209 -13.96 -1.44 11.34
C GLY A 209 -14.33 -2.81 11.91
N HIS A 210 -13.34 -3.60 12.38
CA HIS A 210 -13.55 -4.88 13.06
C HIS A 210 -12.49 -5.12 14.14
N PRO A 211 -12.71 -4.59 15.37
CA PRO A 211 -11.69 -4.60 16.42
C PRO A 211 -11.19 -5.99 16.83
N SER A 212 -12.00 -7.05 16.68
CA SER A 212 -11.60 -8.44 16.93
C SER A 212 -10.41 -8.89 16.08
N LEU A 213 -10.20 -8.31 14.88
CA LEU A 213 -9.01 -8.56 14.05
C LEU A 213 -7.70 -8.29 14.79
N TYR A 214 -7.72 -7.41 15.80
CA TYR A 214 -6.58 -7.07 16.63
C TYR A 214 -6.72 -7.56 18.08
N LEU A 215 -7.91 -7.45 18.66
CA LEU A 215 -8.14 -7.80 20.07
C LEU A 215 -8.03 -9.31 20.32
N ASP A 216 -8.57 -10.11 19.39
CA ASP A 216 -8.61 -11.58 19.49
C ASP A 216 -7.50 -12.26 18.68
N ALA A 217 -6.64 -11.47 18.03
CA ALA A 217 -5.52 -11.98 17.25
C ALA A 217 -4.55 -12.79 18.13
N HIS A 218 -4.03 -13.89 17.57
CA HIS A 218 -2.95 -14.64 18.17
C HIS A 218 -1.75 -13.71 18.46
N TYR A 219 -1.03 -13.95 19.58
CA TYR A 219 0.00 -13.05 20.08
C TYR A 219 1.05 -12.67 19.00
N ALA A 220 1.51 -13.64 18.21
CA ALA A 220 2.49 -13.40 17.15
C ALA A 220 1.95 -12.46 16.04
N ALA A 221 0.66 -12.57 15.70
CA ALA A 221 0.05 -11.67 14.73
C ALA A 221 -0.15 -10.27 15.32
N LYS A 222 -0.49 -10.19 16.60
CA LYS A 222 -0.64 -8.92 17.33
C LYS A 222 0.69 -8.16 17.44
N GLU A 223 1.78 -8.85 17.73
CA GLU A 223 3.14 -8.27 17.74
C GLU A 223 3.51 -7.67 16.38
N LEU A 224 3.15 -8.35 15.28
CA LEU A 224 3.33 -7.78 13.95
C LEU A 224 2.47 -6.53 13.75
N LEU A 225 1.18 -6.61 14.08
CA LEU A 225 0.27 -5.46 13.95
C LEU A 225 0.72 -4.25 14.79
N ASP A 226 1.35 -4.48 15.95
CA ASP A 226 1.93 -3.43 16.80
C ASP A 226 3.04 -2.62 16.13
N GLU A 227 3.80 -3.22 15.20
CA GLU A 227 4.84 -2.54 14.42
C GLU A 227 4.27 -1.59 13.36
N LEU A 228 3.01 -1.79 12.96
CA LEU A 228 2.35 -1.01 11.90
C LEU A 228 1.29 -0.04 12.44
N ILE A 229 0.53 -0.44 13.47
CA ILE A 229 -0.58 0.34 14.01
C ILE A 229 -0.06 1.28 15.10
N PRO A 230 -0.24 2.61 14.96
CA PRO A 230 0.25 3.58 15.93
C PRO A 230 -0.30 3.32 17.34
N GLN A 231 0.53 3.54 18.36
CA GLN A 231 0.13 3.35 19.76
C GLN A 231 -1.18 4.07 20.14
N PRO A 232 -1.43 5.34 19.74
CA PRO A 232 -2.69 6.01 20.07
C PRO A 232 -3.92 5.25 19.54
N GLU A 233 -3.84 4.69 18.33
CA GLU A 233 -4.93 3.93 17.71
C GLU A 233 -5.17 2.60 18.43
N ARG A 234 -4.08 1.92 18.83
CA ARG A 234 -4.16 0.70 19.65
C ARG A 234 -4.84 0.93 21.00
N LEU A 235 -4.56 2.07 21.64
CA LEU A 235 -5.21 2.44 22.89
C LEU A 235 -6.72 2.67 22.72
N LEU A 236 -7.15 3.28 21.60
CA LEU A 236 -8.56 3.46 21.31
C LEU A 236 -9.30 2.12 21.12
N LEU A 237 -8.66 1.14 20.45
CA LEU A 237 -9.21 -0.21 20.30
C LEU A 237 -9.40 -0.90 21.65
N LEU A 238 -8.41 -0.79 22.55
CA LEU A 238 -8.46 -1.42 23.87
C LEU A 238 -9.50 -0.79 24.80
N LYS A 239 -9.81 0.50 24.63
CA LYS A 239 -10.83 1.20 25.42
C LYS A 239 -12.26 0.92 24.96
N GLY A 240 -12.44 0.24 23.82
CA GLY A 240 -13.76 0.07 23.20
C GLY A 240 -14.37 1.38 22.68
N GLU A 241 -13.54 2.41 22.49
CA GLU A 241 -13.97 3.72 21.98
C GLU A 241 -14.17 3.65 20.45
N ASN A 242 -15.18 2.89 20.05
CA ASN A 242 -15.80 2.99 18.73
C ASN A 242 -16.72 4.21 18.69
N SER A 243 -16.15 5.40 18.90
CA SER A 243 -16.71 6.74 18.65
C SER A 243 -18.22 6.92 18.93
N LEU A 244 -18.56 7.48 20.09
CA LEU A 244 -19.76 8.31 20.26
C LEU A 244 -19.42 9.47 21.21
N SER A 245 -18.84 10.55 20.68
CA SER A 245 -18.85 11.84 21.37
C SER A 245 -18.90 12.98 20.36
N ALA A 246 -20.10 13.55 20.27
CA ALA A 246 -20.55 14.83 19.70
C ALA A 246 -20.31 15.08 18.20
#